data_AF-A0A518AN40-F1
#
_entry.id   AF-A0A518AN40-F1
#
_cell.length_a   1.000
_cell.length_b   1.000
_cell.length_c   1.000
_cell.angle_alpha   90.00
_cell.angle_beta   90.00
_cell.angle_gamma   90.00
#
_symmetry.space_group_name_H-M   'P 1'
#
loop_
_entity.id
_entity.type
_entity.pdbx_description
1 polymer ?
#
loop_
_entity_poly.entity_id
_entity_poly.type
_entity_poly.pdbx_seq_one_letter_code
_entity_poly.pdbx_strand_id
1 'polypeptide(L)'
;MQRSRVGKSERLEDRICLTVSASVVDGDLIVEGDADGVVEVVAIGDGAYTVSDDGIVVADLTDVDDDIYIQLEESVSAVDDTVLLDLGDEIVDRIYSDLGDGNNVLEITGGSIYRLTYRGGDDADSLLLDTIIESQAKLSLGDGANDVTISGEVASLTIKGGDDNDLIAITEEALITRNISANLGDGDNSFSVAGEIDGRLEVTARDGADTVTISEAAILAESVKLSLGEGDNYTTISGAIDGKVDITGGDDNDTVEITSTAAIADSVFAKFGDGINTFTHDGSIEGDLNVTSLNEGDSFIVSDDAVVEGDTSLTPGEQFTGRFGHGGHGQHGHGHDMGGSRGGHGGRGGGFSFR
;
A
#
# COMPACT_ATOMS: atom_id res chain seq x y z
N MET A 1 43.98 63.64 -17.80
CA MET A 1 42.96 62.81 -18.50
C MET A 1 43.26 61.35 -18.20
N GLN A 2 42.60 60.77 -17.20
CA GLN A 2 42.75 59.37 -16.80
C GLN A 2 41.43 58.67 -17.16
N ARG A 3 41.45 57.77 -18.16
CA ARG A 3 40.29 57.00 -18.57
C ARG A 3 40.17 55.77 -17.68
N SER A 4 39.15 55.75 -16.84
CA SER A 4 38.73 54.56 -16.07
C SER A 4 38.19 53.52 -17.04
N ARG A 5 38.82 52.34 -17.10
CA ARG A 5 38.29 51.14 -17.74
C ARG A 5 37.46 50.41 -16.69
N VAL A 6 36.14 50.54 -16.78
CA VAL A 6 35.20 49.66 -16.07
C VAL A 6 35.19 48.34 -16.84
N GLY A 7 35.80 47.30 -16.28
CA GLY A 7 35.63 45.94 -16.77
C GLY A 7 34.17 45.53 -16.60
N LYS A 8 33.55 45.02 -17.66
CA LYS A 8 32.28 44.31 -17.54
C LYS A 8 32.54 43.09 -16.67
N SER A 9 31.98 43.07 -15.46
CA SER A 9 31.78 41.83 -14.73
C SER A 9 30.62 41.12 -15.40
N GLU A 10 30.90 40.04 -16.13
CA GLU A 10 29.87 39.08 -16.52
C GLU A 10 29.32 38.44 -15.23
N ARG A 11 27.99 38.34 -15.13
CA ARG A 11 27.33 37.69 -13.98
C ARG A 11 27.72 36.22 -14.00
N LEU A 12 28.32 35.77 -12.91
CA LEU A 12 28.75 34.39 -12.68
C LEU A 12 27.61 33.50 -12.15
N GLU A 13 26.35 33.95 -12.27
CA GLU A 13 25.23 33.50 -11.43
C GLU A 13 24.20 32.62 -12.17
N ASP A 14 24.32 32.39 -13.47
CA ASP A 14 23.44 31.45 -14.20
C ASP A 14 24.18 30.14 -14.54
N ARG A 15 25.00 29.64 -13.61
CA ARG A 15 25.41 28.23 -13.70
C ARG A 15 24.24 27.44 -13.13
N ILE A 16 23.43 26.88 -14.04
CA ILE A 16 22.56 25.74 -13.76
C ILE A 16 23.49 24.68 -13.14
N CYS A 17 23.50 24.57 -11.83
CA CYS A 17 24.07 23.41 -11.19
C CYS A 17 23.02 22.35 -11.43
N LEU A 18 23.27 21.44 -12.38
CA LEU A 18 22.50 20.21 -12.45
C LEU A 18 22.58 19.58 -11.06
N THR A 19 21.42 19.51 -10.42
CA THR A 19 21.27 19.05 -9.06
C THR A 19 21.16 17.53 -9.04
N VAL A 20 20.65 16.91 -10.12
CA VAL A 20 20.71 15.46 -10.35
C VAL A 20 22.08 15.05 -10.88
N SER A 21 22.58 13.93 -10.36
CA SER A 21 23.75 13.23 -10.85
C SER A 21 23.40 11.77 -11.12
N ALA A 22 24.06 11.18 -12.12
CA ALA A 22 23.88 9.78 -12.47
C ALA A 22 25.24 9.12 -12.71
N SER A 23 25.41 7.90 -12.19
CA SER A 23 26.66 7.14 -12.33
C SER A 23 26.41 5.63 -12.30
N VAL A 24 27.40 4.85 -12.76
CA VAL A 24 27.39 3.39 -12.64
C VAL A 24 28.48 2.95 -11.68
N VAL A 25 28.13 2.16 -10.67
CA VAL A 25 29.05 1.63 -9.66
C VAL A 25 28.82 0.13 -9.53
N ASP A 26 29.84 -0.65 -9.90
CA ASP A 26 29.81 -2.12 -9.82
C ASP A 26 28.61 -2.79 -10.54
N GLY A 27 28.08 -2.15 -11.59
CA GLY A 27 26.91 -2.63 -12.35
C GLY A 27 25.61 -1.91 -12.00
N ASP A 28 25.59 -1.18 -10.88
CA ASP A 28 24.41 -0.47 -10.40
C ASP A 28 24.30 0.92 -11.01
N LEU A 29 23.13 1.27 -11.56
CA LEU A 29 22.80 2.65 -11.90
C LEU A 29 22.37 3.40 -10.63
N ILE A 30 23.08 4.47 -10.30
CA ILE A 30 22.77 5.35 -9.18
C ILE A 30 22.36 6.72 -9.72
N VAL A 31 21.14 7.15 -9.41
CA VAL A 31 20.58 8.47 -9.70
C VAL A 31 20.31 9.16 -8.37
N GLU A 32 21.00 10.26 -8.10
CA GLU A 32 20.93 10.98 -6.82
C GLU A 32 20.99 12.50 -7.02
N GLY A 33 20.32 13.26 -6.15
CA GLY A 33 20.39 14.73 -6.14
C GLY A 33 19.06 15.41 -5.86
N ASP A 34 18.98 16.72 -6.12
CA ASP A 34 17.71 17.45 -6.13
C ASP A 34 17.25 17.56 -7.61
N ALA A 35 15.98 17.43 -7.97
CA ALA A 35 15.56 17.61 -9.38
C ALA A 35 15.24 19.07 -9.71
N ASP A 36 15.62 19.56 -10.89
CA ASP A 36 15.16 20.86 -11.41
C ASP A 36 13.80 20.72 -12.14
N GLY A 37 13.47 19.52 -12.60
CA GLY A 37 12.20 19.17 -13.23
C GLY A 37 11.99 17.65 -13.30
N VAL A 38 11.43 17.18 -14.42
CA VAL A 38 11.22 15.73 -14.61
C VAL A 38 12.57 15.04 -14.82
N VAL A 39 12.81 13.99 -14.03
CA VAL A 39 13.94 13.07 -14.21
C VAL A 39 13.48 11.91 -15.08
N GLU A 40 14.06 11.78 -16.27
CA GLU A 40 13.79 10.66 -17.17
C GLU A 40 14.99 9.71 -17.16
N VAL A 41 14.74 8.42 -16.94
CA VAL A 41 15.73 7.34 -17.03
C VAL A 41 15.25 6.37 -18.11
N VAL A 42 15.93 6.36 -19.25
CA VAL A 42 15.46 5.65 -20.45
C VAL A 42 16.52 4.65 -20.92
N ALA A 43 16.12 3.39 -21.04
CA ALA A 43 16.94 2.35 -21.67
C ALA A 43 17.14 2.65 -23.17
N ILE A 44 18.39 2.64 -23.62
CA ILE A 44 18.77 2.88 -25.02
C ILE A 44 19.45 1.66 -25.68
N GLY A 45 19.61 0.58 -24.93
CA GLY A 45 20.12 -0.71 -25.37
C GLY A 45 20.65 -1.53 -24.19
N ASP A 46 21.17 -2.72 -24.49
CA ASP A 46 21.67 -3.72 -23.54
C ASP A 46 22.62 -3.10 -22.49
N GLY A 47 22.13 -2.95 -21.26
CA GLY A 47 22.82 -2.34 -20.13
C GLY A 47 23.19 -0.86 -20.30
N ALA A 48 22.49 -0.13 -21.16
CA ALA A 48 22.75 1.27 -21.48
C ALA A 48 21.53 2.15 -21.25
N TYR A 49 21.73 3.26 -20.54
CA TYR A 49 20.68 4.18 -20.12
C TYR A 49 21.07 5.64 -20.39
N THR A 50 20.10 6.46 -20.78
CA THR A 50 20.22 7.92 -20.76
C THR A 50 19.43 8.44 -19.56
N VAL A 51 20.06 9.30 -18.76
CA VAL A 51 19.42 10.03 -17.66
C VAL A 51 19.36 11.51 -18.01
N SER A 52 18.18 12.12 -17.92
CA SER A 52 17.96 13.57 -18.10
C SER A 52 17.18 14.20 -16.96
N ASP A 53 17.37 15.50 -16.78
CA ASP A 53 16.67 16.36 -15.81
C ASP A 53 16.17 17.62 -16.55
N ASP A 54 14.85 17.86 -16.51
CA ASP A 54 14.14 18.89 -17.28
C ASP A 54 14.49 18.86 -18.79
N GLY A 55 14.59 17.64 -19.35
CA GLY A 55 14.94 17.38 -20.75
C GLY A 55 16.41 17.64 -21.11
N ILE A 56 17.27 17.98 -20.14
CA ILE A 56 18.72 18.10 -20.32
C ILE A 56 19.37 16.78 -19.95
N VAL A 57 20.09 16.16 -20.89
CA VAL A 57 20.86 14.93 -20.61
C VAL A 57 21.93 15.20 -19.56
N VAL A 58 21.82 14.49 -18.44
CA VAL A 58 22.78 14.47 -17.33
C VAL A 58 23.91 13.49 -17.65
N ALA A 59 23.55 12.28 -18.09
CA ALA A 59 24.53 11.24 -18.43
C ALA A 59 23.97 10.23 -19.46
N ASP A 60 24.88 9.73 -20.30
CA ASP A 60 24.69 8.47 -21.04
C ASP A 60 25.60 7.42 -20.38
N LEU A 61 24.99 6.34 -19.91
CA LEU A 61 25.63 5.34 -19.06
C LEU A 61 25.58 3.98 -19.77
N THR A 62 26.61 3.19 -19.55
CA THR A 62 26.72 1.81 -20.05
C THR A 62 27.16 0.90 -18.93
N ASP A 63 27.07 -0.41 -19.16
CA ASP A 63 27.48 -1.44 -18.20
C ASP A 63 26.60 -1.42 -16.92
N VAL A 64 25.31 -1.09 -17.07
CA VAL A 64 24.28 -1.28 -16.03
C VAL A 64 23.75 -2.70 -16.16
N ASP A 65 24.19 -3.61 -15.31
CA ASP A 65 23.86 -5.04 -15.39
C ASP A 65 23.35 -5.65 -14.07
N ASP A 66 23.06 -4.82 -13.06
CA ASP A 66 22.56 -5.24 -11.74
C ASP A 66 21.33 -4.42 -11.29
N ASP A 67 21.48 -3.49 -10.35
CA ASP A 67 20.37 -2.75 -9.72
C ASP A 67 20.23 -1.30 -10.27
N ILE A 68 19.07 -0.68 -10.07
CA ILE A 68 18.83 0.77 -10.23
C ILE A 68 18.44 1.37 -8.88
N TYR A 69 19.15 2.41 -8.46
CA TYR A 69 18.91 3.18 -7.24
C TYR A 69 18.57 4.62 -7.60
N ILE A 70 17.38 5.07 -7.19
CA ILE A 70 16.91 6.45 -7.36
C ILE A 70 16.67 7.03 -5.99
N GLN A 71 17.42 8.08 -5.65
CA GLN A 71 17.33 8.80 -4.39
C GLN A 71 17.34 10.30 -4.66
N LEU A 72 16.16 10.88 -4.79
CA LEU A 72 16.01 12.32 -4.96
C LEU A 72 15.68 12.94 -3.60
N GLU A 73 16.29 14.09 -3.30
CA GLU A 73 16.16 14.86 -2.06
C GLU A 73 16.97 14.37 -0.83
N GLU A 74 18.03 15.14 -0.46
CA GLU A 74 18.64 15.11 0.89
C GLU A 74 18.70 16.52 1.52
N SER A 75 18.29 17.59 0.80
CA SER A 75 18.83 18.94 1.01
C SER A 75 17.85 19.98 1.54
N VAL A 76 16.58 19.97 1.09
CA VAL A 76 15.59 21.01 1.38
C VAL A 76 14.19 20.41 1.53
N SER A 77 13.28 21.16 2.16
CA SER A 77 11.94 20.69 2.50
C SER A 77 11.05 20.39 1.29
N ALA A 78 10.36 19.25 1.29
CA ALA A 78 9.15 18.92 0.53
C ALA A 78 9.08 19.51 -0.90
N VAL A 79 10.04 19.14 -1.75
CA VAL A 79 9.98 19.45 -3.18
C VAL A 79 9.27 18.30 -3.88
N ASP A 80 8.37 18.61 -4.81
CA ASP A 80 7.70 17.59 -5.62
C ASP A 80 8.68 17.08 -6.69
N ASP A 81 9.03 15.79 -6.66
CA ASP A 81 9.85 15.14 -7.68
C ASP A 81 9.00 14.33 -8.67
N THR A 82 9.43 14.25 -9.93
CA THR A 82 8.80 13.37 -10.93
C THR A 82 9.87 12.55 -11.63
N VAL A 83 9.75 11.22 -11.55
CA VAL A 83 10.65 10.27 -12.16
C VAL A 83 9.91 9.39 -13.15
N LEU A 84 10.34 9.40 -14.40
CA LEU A 84 9.85 8.53 -15.47
C LEU A 84 10.94 7.51 -15.81
N LEU A 85 10.68 6.24 -15.56
CA LEU A 85 11.60 5.14 -15.83
C LEU A 85 11.05 4.25 -16.95
N ASP A 86 11.69 4.31 -18.11
CA ASP A 86 11.40 3.44 -19.26
C ASP A 86 12.53 2.41 -19.40
N LEU A 87 12.23 1.16 -19.08
CA LEU A 87 13.17 0.05 -19.15
C LEU A 87 13.28 -0.56 -20.56
N GLY A 88 12.44 -0.16 -21.52
CA GLY A 88 12.43 -0.75 -22.85
C GLY A 88 12.23 -2.27 -22.82
N ASP A 89 13.26 -3.04 -23.18
CA ASP A 89 13.29 -4.51 -23.11
C ASP A 89 14.29 -5.03 -22.04
N GLU A 90 14.85 -4.15 -21.20
CA GLU A 90 15.90 -4.49 -20.25
C GLU A 90 15.38 -5.33 -19.07
N ILE A 91 16.30 -6.08 -18.47
CA ILE A 91 16.06 -6.89 -17.27
C ILE A 91 16.91 -6.29 -16.14
N VAL A 92 16.28 -5.92 -15.04
CA VAL A 92 16.92 -5.29 -13.87
C VAL A 92 16.71 -6.16 -12.63
N ASP A 93 17.75 -6.37 -11.83
CA ASP A 93 17.65 -7.24 -10.65
C ASP A 93 16.86 -6.56 -9.51
N ARG A 94 17.09 -5.27 -9.27
CA ARG A 94 16.30 -4.49 -8.31
C ARG A 94 16.14 -3.06 -8.74
N ILE A 95 14.98 -2.51 -8.42
CA ILE A 95 14.77 -1.07 -8.33
C ILE A 95 14.53 -0.69 -6.87
N TYR A 96 15.28 0.30 -6.40
CA TYR A 96 15.02 1.02 -5.17
C TYR A 96 14.74 2.48 -5.51
N SER A 97 13.59 3.00 -5.08
CA SER A 97 13.23 4.40 -5.22
C SER A 97 12.80 4.98 -3.88
N ASP A 98 13.37 6.14 -3.55
CA ASP A 98 13.08 6.98 -2.39
C ASP A 98 13.16 8.42 -2.90
N LEU A 99 12.03 9.09 -3.06
CA LEU A 99 11.95 10.44 -3.65
C LEU A 99 11.85 11.53 -2.56
N GLY A 100 12.00 11.15 -1.29
CA GLY A 100 11.93 12.08 -0.17
C GLY A 100 10.51 12.53 0.17
N ASP A 101 10.43 13.72 0.76
CA ASP A 101 9.16 14.41 1.05
C ASP A 101 8.62 15.07 -0.24
N GLY A 102 7.51 15.79 -0.17
CA GLY A 102 6.89 16.42 -1.36
C GLY A 102 5.96 15.45 -2.11
N ASN A 103 5.20 16.00 -3.06
CA ASN A 103 4.22 15.21 -3.79
C ASN A 103 4.89 14.53 -4.98
N ASN A 104 5.41 13.33 -4.79
CA ASN A 104 6.27 12.72 -5.80
C ASN A 104 5.51 11.88 -6.80
N VAL A 105 6.09 11.70 -7.98
CA VAL A 105 5.56 10.83 -9.03
C VAL A 105 6.65 9.86 -9.47
N LEU A 106 6.33 8.57 -9.50
CA LEU A 106 7.16 7.53 -10.09
C LEU A 106 6.35 6.74 -11.11
N GLU A 107 6.77 6.75 -12.37
CA GLU A 107 6.22 5.88 -13.41
C GLU A 107 7.29 4.89 -13.87
N ILE A 108 6.98 3.60 -13.87
CA ILE A 108 7.86 2.55 -14.36
C ILE A 108 7.17 1.80 -15.49
N THR A 109 7.79 1.79 -16.66
CA THR A 109 7.26 1.19 -17.88
C THR A 109 8.27 0.28 -18.57
N GLY A 110 7.77 -0.72 -19.30
CA GLY A 110 8.61 -1.63 -20.10
C GLY A 110 9.48 -2.57 -19.27
N GLY A 111 10.25 -3.42 -19.95
CA GLY A 111 11.24 -4.32 -19.36
C GLY A 111 10.69 -5.30 -18.32
N SER A 112 11.62 -5.83 -17.52
CA SER A 112 11.30 -6.68 -16.37
C SER A 112 12.22 -6.38 -15.20
N ILE A 113 11.67 -6.48 -13.99
CA ILE A 113 12.37 -6.20 -12.75
C ILE A 113 12.23 -7.43 -11.86
N TYR A 114 13.32 -7.92 -11.28
CA TYR A 114 13.17 -9.02 -10.34
C TYR A 114 12.56 -8.54 -9.02
N ARG A 115 12.97 -7.37 -8.48
CA ARG A 115 12.39 -6.79 -7.26
C ARG A 115 12.23 -5.27 -7.31
N LEU A 116 11.07 -4.77 -6.90
CA LEU A 116 10.85 -3.34 -6.65
C LEU A 116 10.72 -3.05 -5.14
N THR A 117 11.37 -1.98 -4.69
CA THR A 117 11.11 -1.33 -3.40
C THR A 117 10.89 0.16 -3.63
N TYR A 118 9.70 0.63 -3.27
CA TYR A 118 9.35 2.05 -3.26
C TYR A 118 9.14 2.52 -1.81
N ARG A 119 9.65 3.71 -1.52
CA ARG A 119 9.46 4.42 -0.27
C ARG A 119 9.00 5.85 -0.56
N GLY A 120 7.76 6.13 -0.18
CA GLY A 120 7.19 7.46 -0.16
C GLY A 120 7.51 8.22 1.13
N GLY A 121 7.15 9.50 1.11
CA GLY A 121 7.46 10.51 2.13
C GLY A 121 6.26 10.88 3.01
N ASP A 122 6.32 12.07 3.60
CA ASP A 122 5.22 12.58 4.44
C ASP A 122 4.09 13.23 3.62
N ASP A 123 4.31 13.51 2.33
CA ASP A 123 3.37 14.17 1.41
C ASP A 123 2.79 13.16 0.39
N ALA A 124 1.92 13.62 -0.52
CA ALA A 124 1.13 12.74 -1.38
C ALA A 124 1.91 12.22 -2.60
N ASP A 125 2.13 10.91 -2.70
CA ASP A 125 2.86 10.30 -3.80
C ASP A 125 1.95 9.64 -4.85
N SER A 126 2.40 9.57 -6.11
CA SER A 126 1.74 8.86 -7.20
C SER A 126 2.68 7.83 -7.83
N LEU A 127 2.21 6.59 -7.98
CA LEU A 127 2.99 5.47 -8.49
C LEU A 127 2.24 4.73 -9.59
N LEU A 128 2.86 4.62 -10.77
CA LEU A 128 2.38 3.79 -11.88
C LEU A 128 3.36 2.65 -12.16
N LEU A 129 2.88 1.40 -12.06
CA LEU A 129 3.65 0.21 -12.42
C LEU A 129 3.06 -0.47 -13.67
N ASP A 130 3.68 -0.20 -14.82
CA ASP A 130 3.34 -0.78 -16.14
C ASP A 130 4.52 -1.62 -16.69
N THR A 131 4.96 -2.59 -15.89
CA THR A 131 6.15 -3.42 -16.13
C THR A 131 5.95 -4.81 -15.54
N ILE A 132 6.86 -5.75 -15.84
CA ILE A 132 6.86 -7.08 -15.24
C ILE A 132 7.73 -7.07 -13.97
N ILE A 133 7.18 -7.47 -12.83
CA ILE A 133 7.91 -7.63 -11.57
C ILE A 133 7.91 -9.12 -11.16
N GLU A 134 9.00 -9.83 -11.46
CA GLU A 134 9.06 -11.30 -11.41
C GLU A 134 9.04 -11.90 -9.98
N SER A 135 9.53 -11.16 -8.99
CA SER A 135 9.54 -11.62 -7.60
C SER A 135 8.55 -10.88 -6.71
N GLN A 136 8.79 -9.60 -6.45
CA GLN A 136 7.98 -8.83 -5.49
C GLN A 136 8.09 -7.33 -5.73
N ALA A 137 6.98 -6.64 -5.54
CA ALA A 137 6.90 -5.19 -5.35
C ALA A 137 6.56 -4.90 -3.89
N LYS A 138 7.38 -4.07 -3.24
CA LYS A 138 7.15 -3.59 -1.87
C LYS A 138 6.99 -2.09 -1.90
N LEU A 139 5.80 -1.62 -1.59
CA LEU A 139 5.42 -0.22 -1.63
C LEU A 139 5.15 0.23 -0.21
N SER A 140 6.02 1.09 0.34
CA SER A 140 5.75 1.81 1.59
C SER A 140 5.39 3.23 1.19
N LEU A 141 4.10 3.57 1.22
CA LEU A 141 3.60 4.78 0.56
C LEU A 141 3.90 6.05 1.35
N GLY A 142 4.25 5.94 2.63
CA GLY A 142 4.49 7.11 3.46
C GLY A 142 3.22 7.55 4.16
N ASP A 143 3.18 8.78 4.69
CA ASP A 143 2.06 9.27 5.52
C ASP A 143 1.02 10.08 4.71
N GLY A 144 1.38 10.61 3.53
CA GLY A 144 0.49 11.42 2.70
C GLY A 144 -0.59 10.63 1.96
N ALA A 145 -1.43 11.34 1.19
CA ALA A 145 -2.54 10.73 0.45
C ALA A 145 -2.06 10.18 -0.90
N ASN A 146 -1.77 8.87 -0.99
CA ASN A 146 -1.05 8.32 -2.13
C ASN A 146 -1.98 7.72 -3.20
N ASP A 147 -1.55 7.73 -4.47
CA ASP A 147 -2.22 7.06 -5.59
C ASP A 147 -1.30 5.99 -6.17
N VAL A 148 -1.75 4.74 -6.19
CA VAL A 148 -1.01 3.60 -6.75
C VAL A 148 -1.84 2.93 -7.82
N THR A 149 -1.34 2.94 -9.05
CA THR A 149 -1.91 2.20 -10.18
C THR A 149 -0.98 1.09 -10.64
N ILE A 150 -1.50 -0.13 -10.69
CA ILE A 150 -0.79 -1.32 -11.19
C ILE A 150 -1.51 -1.79 -12.46
N SER A 151 -0.81 -1.76 -13.60
CA SER A 151 -1.28 -2.27 -14.89
C SER A 151 -0.44 -3.42 -15.44
N GLY A 152 0.77 -3.60 -14.93
CA GLY A 152 1.69 -4.66 -15.33
C GLY A 152 1.48 -6.01 -14.63
N GLU A 153 2.43 -6.94 -14.86
CA GLU A 153 2.47 -8.24 -14.19
C GLU A 153 3.31 -8.13 -12.92
N VAL A 154 2.78 -8.49 -11.75
CA VAL A 154 3.54 -8.47 -10.49
C VAL A 154 3.39 -9.79 -9.76
N ALA A 155 4.50 -10.48 -9.51
CA ALA A 155 4.40 -11.79 -8.89
C ALA A 155 3.94 -11.74 -7.43
N SER A 156 4.33 -10.75 -6.64
CA SER A 156 3.79 -10.57 -5.28
C SER A 156 3.78 -9.09 -4.93
N LEU A 157 2.66 -8.62 -4.41
CA LEU A 157 2.47 -7.21 -4.11
C LEU A 157 2.28 -7.03 -2.60
N THR A 158 3.12 -6.19 -2.01
CA THR A 158 2.96 -5.76 -0.62
C THR A 158 2.85 -4.25 -0.60
N ILE A 159 1.75 -3.76 -0.04
CA ILE A 159 1.47 -2.33 0.10
C ILE A 159 1.34 -2.02 1.58
N LYS A 160 1.98 -0.93 2.00
CA LYS A 160 1.84 -0.37 3.33
C LYS A 160 1.56 1.13 3.19
N GLY A 161 0.31 1.49 3.41
CA GLY A 161 -0.16 2.87 3.53
C GLY A 161 0.17 3.49 4.89
N GLY A 162 -0.24 4.74 5.01
CA GLY A 162 0.12 5.70 6.06
C GLY A 162 -1.04 6.11 6.95
N ASP A 163 -1.08 7.41 7.23
CA ASP A 163 -2.08 8.03 8.09
C ASP A 163 -3.19 8.76 7.28
N ASP A 164 -2.90 9.19 6.04
CA ASP A 164 -3.83 9.85 5.13
C ASP A 164 -4.48 8.87 4.13
N ASN A 165 -5.39 9.39 3.30
CA ASN A 165 -6.21 8.60 2.39
C ASN A 165 -5.42 8.07 1.19
N ASP A 166 -5.23 6.76 1.11
CA ASP A 166 -4.59 6.08 -0.01
C ASP A 166 -5.61 5.56 -1.04
N LEU A 167 -5.30 5.70 -2.33
CA LEU A 167 -6.00 5.12 -3.46
C LEU A 167 -5.11 4.07 -4.13
N ILE A 168 -5.57 2.81 -4.16
CA ILE A 168 -4.88 1.71 -4.82
C ILE A 168 -5.80 1.09 -5.87
N ALA A 169 -5.31 1.00 -7.10
CA ALA A 169 -5.99 0.40 -8.24
C ALA A 169 -5.14 -0.69 -8.91
N ILE A 170 -5.68 -1.91 -8.96
CA ILE A 170 -5.19 -2.99 -9.81
C ILE A 170 -6.07 -3.02 -11.06
N THR A 171 -5.55 -2.56 -12.20
CA THR A 171 -6.36 -2.36 -13.42
C THR A 171 -6.72 -3.68 -14.09
N GLU A 172 -7.59 -3.64 -15.11
CA GLU A 172 -8.05 -4.82 -15.85
C GLU A 172 -6.89 -5.55 -16.57
N GLU A 173 -5.85 -4.81 -16.96
CA GLU A 173 -4.66 -5.34 -17.63
C GLU A 173 -3.69 -6.04 -16.67
N ALA A 174 -3.80 -5.80 -15.38
CA ALA A 174 -2.84 -6.30 -14.39
C ALA A 174 -3.01 -7.79 -14.10
N LEU A 175 -1.88 -8.46 -13.89
CA LEU A 175 -1.82 -9.86 -13.47
C LEU A 175 -0.94 -10.01 -12.23
N ILE A 176 -1.53 -10.50 -11.13
CA ILE A 176 -0.81 -10.81 -9.90
C ILE A 176 -0.65 -12.33 -9.76
N THR A 177 0.53 -12.86 -10.09
CA THR A 177 0.72 -14.33 -10.18
C THR A 177 0.88 -15.05 -8.82
N ARG A 178 0.95 -14.30 -7.72
CA ARG A 178 0.88 -14.84 -6.35
C ARG A 178 -0.02 -13.96 -5.50
N ASN A 179 0.45 -13.44 -4.36
CA ASN A 179 -0.42 -12.82 -3.36
C ASN A 179 -0.35 -11.29 -3.38
N ILE A 180 -1.46 -10.66 -3.00
CA ILE A 180 -1.52 -9.26 -2.55
C ILE A 180 -1.67 -9.25 -1.04
N SER A 181 -0.84 -8.44 -0.37
CA SER A 181 -1.01 -8.04 1.04
C SER A 181 -1.00 -6.52 1.10
N ALA A 182 -2.19 -5.92 1.22
CA ALA A 182 -2.36 -4.47 1.36
C ALA A 182 -2.75 -4.14 2.80
N ASN A 183 -1.88 -3.39 3.48
CA ASN A 183 -2.22 -2.71 4.73
C ASN A 183 -2.42 -1.24 4.40
N LEU A 184 -3.67 -0.78 4.37
CA LEU A 184 -4.05 0.55 3.92
C LEU A 184 -3.65 1.65 4.91
N GLY A 185 -3.42 1.30 6.18
CA GLY A 185 -3.11 2.31 7.20
C GLY A 185 -4.38 2.91 7.79
N ASP A 186 -4.24 4.10 8.35
CA ASP A 186 -5.36 4.94 8.79
C ASP A 186 -5.86 5.77 7.58
N GLY A 187 -6.85 6.64 7.76
CA GLY A 187 -7.43 7.45 6.68
C GLY A 187 -8.58 6.76 5.92
N ASP A 188 -9.30 7.52 5.10
CA ASP A 188 -10.38 7.00 4.27
C ASP A 188 -9.81 6.40 2.98
N ASN A 189 -9.40 5.12 3.01
CA ASN A 189 -8.68 4.50 1.90
C ASN A 189 -9.61 3.88 0.85
N SER A 190 -9.11 3.73 -0.37
CA SER A 190 -9.79 3.01 -1.45
C SER A 190 -8.88 1.97 -2.08
N PHE A 191 -9.34 0.71 -2.11
CA PHE A 191 -8.64 -0.40 -2.76
C PHE A 191 -9.55 -1.03 -3.80
N SER A 192 -9.09 -1.11 -5.05
CA SER A 192 -9.87 -1.66 -6.16
C SER A 192 -9.10 -2.70 -6.98
N VAL A 193 -9.82 -3.74 -7.42
CA VAL A 193 -9.30 -4.79 -8.29
C VAL A 193 -10.20 -4.97 -9.50
N ALA A 194 -9.59 -4.91 -10.69
CA ALA A 194 -10.21 -5.24 -11.96
C ALA A 194 -9.46 -6.32 -12.76
N GLY A 195 -8.19 -6.55 -12.47
CA GLY A 195 -7.37 -7.57 -13.12
C GLY A 195 -7.47 -8.96 -12.48
N GLU A 196 -6.46 -9.80 -12.78
CA GLU A 196 -6.37 -11.19 -12.33
C GLU A 196 -5.41 -11.33 -11.14
N ILE A 197 -5.79 -12.15 -10.15
CA ILE A 197 -4.96 -12.53 -9.01
C ILE A 197 -4.96 -14.06 -8.87
N ASP A 198 -3.83 -14.70 -9.19
CA ASP A 198 -3.66 -16.15 -9.09
C ASP A 198 -3.57 -16.66 -7.64
N GLY A 199 -3.14 -15.80 -6.71
CA GLY A 199 -3.01 -16.14 -5.30
C GLY A 199 -4.04 -15.44 -4.42
N ARG A 200 -3.70 -15.26 -3.14
CA ARG A 200 -4.63 -14.68 -2.16
C ARG A 200 -4.60 -13.16 -2.20
N LEU A 201 -5.77 -12.59 -1.93
CA LEU A 201 -5.93 -11.17 -1.62
C LEU A 201 -6.15 -11.00 -0.12
N GLU A 202 -5.25 -10.30 0.56
CA GLU A 202 -5.44 -9.82 1.93
C GLU A 202 -5.40 -8.30 1.96
N VAL A 203 -6.50 -7.68 2.41
CA VAL A 203 -6.61 -6.24 2.64
C VAL A 203 -6.92 -6.01 4.11
N THR A 204 -6.11 -5.18 4.76
CA THR A 204 -6.32 -4.73 6.14
C THR A 204 -6.30 -3.22 6.16
N ALA A 205 -7.33 -2.62 6.73
CA ALA A 205 -7.38 -1.20 7.02
C ALA A 205 -7.44 -0.98 8.55
N ARG A 206 -7.40 0.27 8.98
CA ARG A 206 -7.38 0.66 10.39
C ARG A 206 -8.47 1.69 10.68
N ASP A 207 -8.11 2.92 11.02
CA ASP A 207 -9.08 3.94 11.39
C ASP A 207 -9.45 4.74 10.13
N GLY A 208 -10.71 4.74 9.71
CA GLY A 208 -11.18 5.58 8.59
C GLY A 208 -12.35 4.94 7.85
N ALA A 209 -12.99 5.67 6.94
CA ALA A 209 -14.05 5.13 6.11
C ALA A 209 -13.46 4.49 4.85
N ASP A 210 -13.17 3.18 4.90
CA ASP A 210 -12.50 2.48 3.82
C ASP A 210 -13.46 1.91 2.77
N THR A 211 -13.01 1.90 1.51
CA THR A 211 -13.75 1.32 0.38
C THR A 211 -12.94 0.22 -0.29
N VAL A 212 -13.50 -0.99 -0.39
CA VAL A 212 -12.91 -2.11 -1.13
C VAL A 212 -13.82 -2.52 -2.28
N THR A 213 -13.31 -2.53 -3.51
CA THR A 213 -14.06 -2.94 -4.70
C THR A 213 -13.38 -4.07 -5.45
N ILE A 214 -14.06 -5.20 -5.59
CA ILE A 214 -13.71 -6.27 -6.54
C ILE A 214 -14.68 -6.15 -7.70
N SER A 215 -14.21 -5.59 -8.82
CA SER A 215 -15.06 -5.28 -9.97
C SER A 215 -15.49 -6.53 -10.75
N GLU A 216 -16.45 -6.38 -11.67
CA GLU A 216 -16.99 -7.46 -12.50
C GLU A 216 -15.91 -8.17 -13.34
N ALA A 217 -14.88 -7.45 -13.80
CA ALA A 217 -13.81 -8.01 -14.61
C ALA A 217 -12.80 -8.84 -13.79
N ALA A 218 -12.78 -8.66 -12.46
CA ALA A 218 -11.78 -9.27 -11.61
C ALA A 218 -11.94 -10.80 -11.52
N ILE A 219 -10.81 -11.52 -11.58
CA ILE A 219 -10.74 -12.98 -11.40
C ILE A 219 -9.72 -13.27 -10.31
N LEU A 220 -10.16 -13.90 -9.21
CA LEU A 220 -9.33 -14.24 -8.07
C LEU A 220 -9.32 -15.75 -7.86
N ALA A 221 -8.18 -16.41 -8.07
CA ALA A 221 -8.08 -17.87 -8.05
C ALA A 221 -7.98 -18.47 -6.62
N GLU A 222 -7.64 -17.67 -5.60
CA GLU A 222 -7.66 -18.11 -4.20
C GLU A 222 -8.57 -17.21 -3.33
N SER A 223 -8.45 -17.38 -2.02
CA SER A 223 -9.28 -16.71 -1.02
C SER A 223 -9.03 -15.20 -0.93
N VAL A 224 -10.10 -14.50 -0.58
CA VAL A 224 -10.12 -13.08 -0.24
C VAL A 224 -10.31 -12.93 1.27
N LYS A 225 -9.49 -12.09 1.89
CA LYS A 225 -9.64 -11.71 3.29
C LYS A 225 -9.62 -10.19 3.42
N LEU A 226 -10.70 -9.63 3.93
CA LEU A 226 -10.87 -8.20 4.19
C LEU A 226 -11.02 -7.98 5.70
N SER A 227 -10.19 -7.12 6.26
CA SER A 227 -10.27 -6.67 7.65
C SER A 227 -10.35 -5.15 7.63
N LEU A 228 -11.56 -4.60 7.73
CA LEU A 228 -11.87 -3.22 7.35
C LEU A 228 -11.59 -2.19 8.45
N GLY A 229 -11.23 -2.63 9.67
CA GLY A 229 -10.88 -1.69 10.73
C GLY A 229 -12.09 -0.94 11.30
N GLU A 230 -11.86 0.20 11.94
CA GLU A 230 -12.89 1.11 12.44
C GLU A 230 -13.43 2.00 11.31
N GLY A 231 -14.44 2.83 11.59
CA GLY A 231 -15.05 3.71 10.58
C GLY A 231 -16.13 3.05 9.72
N ASP A 232 -16.85 3.88 8.95
CA ASP A 232 -17.98 3.42 8.14
C ASP A 232 -17.46 2.83 6.80
N ASN A 233 -17.30 1.50 6.73
CA ASN A 233 -16.65 0.85 5.60
C ASN A 233 -17.63 0.36 4.52
N TYR A 234 -17.15 0.32 3.27
CA TYR A 234 -17.92 -0.13 2.11
C TYR A 234 -17.15 -1.19 1.32
N THR A 235 -17.78 -2.35 1.09
CA THR A 235 -17.23 -3.40 0.23
C THR A 235 -18.22 -3.76 -0.86
N THR A 236 -17.75 -3.78 -2.11
CA THR A 236 -18.52 -4.31 -3.24
C THR A 236 -17.75 -5.44 -3.91
N ILE A 237 -18.41 -6.58 -4.10
CA ILE A 237 -17.88 -7.75 -4.79
C ILE A 237 -18.77 -8.04 -5.99
N SER A 238 -18.18 -7.99 -7.18
CA SER A 238 -18.84 -8.21 -8.47
C SER A 238 -18.13 -9.23 -9.36
N GLY A 239 -16.87 -9.54 -9.09
CA GLY A 239 -16.03 -10.45 -9.89
C GLY A 239 -16.16 -11.92 -9.53
N ALA A 240 -15.32 -12.75 -10.15
CA ALA A 240 -15.21 -14.18 -9.89
C ALA A 240 -14.14 -14.48 -8.83
N ILE A 241 -14.48 -15.31 -7.84
CA ILE A 241 -13.57 -15.71 -6.75
C ILE A 241 -13.68 -17.23 -6.58
N ASP A 242 -12.62 -17.96 -6.88
CA ASP A 242 -12.59 -19.44 -6.76
C ASP A 242 -12.45 -19.90 -5.30
N GLY A 243 -11.98 -19.01 -4.43
CA GLY A 243 -11.77 -19.28 -3.02
C GLY A 243 -12.85 -18.73 -2.09
N LYS A 244 -12.65 -19.04 -0.80
CA LYS A 244 -13.38 -18.45 0.33
C LYS A 244 -13.26 -16.93 0.40
N VAL A 245 -14.33 -16.27 0.82
CA VAL A 245 -14.33 -14.84 1.17
C VAL A 245 -14.54 -14.66 2.68
N ASP A 246 -13.58 -14.03 3.35
CA ASP A 246 -13.67 -13.60 4.75
C ASP A 246 -13.75 -12.08 4.83
N ILE A 247 -14.77 -11.54 5.49
CA ILE A 247 -14.93 -10.11 5.73
C ILE A 247 -15.11 -9.89 7.23
N THR A 248 -14.29 -9.01 7.80
CA THR A 248 -14.42 -8.54 9.18
C THR A 248 -14.50 -7.02 9.19
N GLY A 249 -15.63 -6.49 9.61
CA GLY A 249 -15.82 -5.07 9.89
C GLY A 249 -15.51 -4.69 11.33
N GLY A 250 -15.55 -3.39 11.61
CA GLY A 250 -15.27 -2.78 12.91
C GLY A 250 -16.50 -2.58 13.77
N ASP A 251 -16.39 -1.69 14.76
CA ASP A 251 -17.51 -1.34 15.65
C ASP A 251 -18.46 -0.27 15.05
N ASP A 252 -18.08 0.37 13.93
CA ASP A 252 -18.86 1.37 13.19
C ASP A 252 -19.77 0.73 12.11
N ASN A 253 -20.39 1.54 11.22
CA ASN A 253 -21.38 1.01 10.27
C ASN A 253 -20.71 0.44 9.02
N ASP A 254 -20.73 -0.87 8.87
CA ASP A 254 -20.18 -1.52 7.67
C ASP A 254 -21.27 -1.85 6.64
N THR A 255 -20.96 -1.67 5.36
CA THR A 255 -21.80 -2.09 4.23
C THR A 255 -21.05 -3.06 3.33
N VAL A 256 -21.63 -4.23 3.09
CA VAL A 256 -21.11 -5.23 2.16
C VAL A 256 -22.17 -5.57 1.12
N GLU A 257 -21.81 -5.47 -0.15
CA GLU A 257 -22.64 -5.85 -1.29
C GLU A 257 -21.95 -6.92 -2.15
N ILE A 258 -22.58 -8.08 -2.27
CA ILE A 258 -22.26 -9.09 -3.29
C ILE A 258 -23.28 -8.91 -4.41
N THR A 259 -22.84 -8.41 -5.56
CA THR A 259 -23.72 -8.06 -6.68
C THR A 259 -24.13 -9.29 -7.50
N SER A 260 -25.10 -9.16 -8.40
CA SER A 260 -25.59 -10.26 -9.24
C SER A 260 -24.56 -10.83 -10.22
N THR A 261 -23.47 -10.12 -10.49
CA THR A 261 -22.39 -10.63 -11.36
C THR A 261 -21.39 -11.47 -10.57
N ALA A 262 -21.36 -11.36 -9.25
CA ALA A 262 -20.39 -12.07 -8.43
C ALA A 262 -20.60 -13.58 -8.48
N ALA A 263 -19.51 -14.31 -8.65
CA ALA A 263 -19.48 -15.77 -8.63
C ALA A 263 -18.39 -16.25 -7.66
N ILE A 264 -18.80 -16.80 -6.52
CA ILE A 264 -17.92 -17.26 -5.45
C ILE A 264 -18.01 -18.78 -5.37
N ALA A 265 -16.93 -19.50 -5.69
CA ALA A 265 -16.93 -20.97 -5.77
C ALA A 265 -16.75 -21.69 -4.41
N ASP A 266 -16.60 -20.92 -3.33
CA ASP A 266 -16.56 -21.44 -1.96
C ASP A 266 -17.50 -20.60 -1.07
N SER A 267 -17.21 -20.53 0.22
CA SER A 267 -18.07 -19.97 1.25
C SER A 267 -17.74 -18.51 1.53
N VAL A 268 -18.76 -17.78 1.97
CA VAL A 268 -18.65 -16.39 2.42
C VAL A 268 -18.88 -16.32 3.93
N PHE A 269 -17.95 -15.69 4.64
CA PHE A 269 -18.05 -15.40 6.06
C PHE A 269 -17.92 -13.90 6.26
N ALA A 270 -18.99 -13.27 6.76
CA ALA A 270 -19.00 -11.86 7.11
C ALA A 270 -19.29 -11.69 8.60
N LYS A 271 -18.46 -10.89 9.26
CA LYS A 271 -18.54 -10.61 10.69
C LYS A 271 -18.47 -9.12 10.94
N PHE A 272 -19.48 -8.56 11.60
CA PHE A 272 -19.57 -7.13 11.87
C PHE A 272 -19.60 -6.82 13.37
N GLY A 273 -19.26 -5.60 13.75
CA GLY A 273 -19.27 -5.15 15.15
C GLY A 273 -20.62 -4.59 15.60
N ASP A 274 -20.55 -3.59 16.49
CA ASP A 274 -21.68 -2.99 17.22
C ASP A 274 -22.47 -1.94 16.40
N GLY A 275 -21.92 -1.46 15.28
CA GLY A 275 -22.55 -0.46 14.41
C GLY A 275 -23.79 -0.98 13.69
N ILE A 276 -24.42 -0.14 12.86
CA ILE A 276 -25.60 -0.53 12.05
C ILE A 276 -25.10 -1.04 10.70
N ASN A 277 -25.03 -2.35 10.58
CA ASN A 277 -24.41 -3.01 9.43
C ASN A 277 -25.45 -3.39 8.38
N THR A 278 -25.03 -3.34 7.12
CA THR A 278 -25.80 -3.80 5.97
C THR A 278 -25.03 -4.86 5.20
N PHE A 279 -25.68 -6.00 4.93
CA PHE A 279 -25.17 -7.02 4.05
C PHE A 279 -26.21 -7.34 2.99
N THR A 280 -25.86 -7.21 1.72
CA THR A 280 -26.72 -7.56 0.58
C THR A 280 -26.04 -8.61 -0.29
N HIS A 281 -26.78 -9.66 -0.65
CA HIS A 281 -26.33 -10.71 -1.58
C HIS A 281 -27.31 -10.88 -2.74
N ASP A 282 -26.82 -10.71 -3.96
CA ASP A 282 -27.55 -10.89 -5.22
C ASP A 282 -26.83 -11.86 -6.20
N GLY A 283 -25.63 -12.32 -5.86
CA GLY A 283 -24.77 -13.14 -6.72
C GLY A 283 -24.93 -14.65 -6.53
N SER A 284 -23.90 -15.40 -6.88
CA SER A 284 -23.82 -16.86 -6.68
C SER A 284 -22.72 -17.24 -5.69
N ILE A 285 -23.05 -18.08 -4.72
CA ILE A 285 -22.14 -18.68 -3.74
C ILE A 285 -22.32 -20.21 -3.82
N GLU A 286 -21.28 -20.95 -4.20
CA GLU A 286 -21.32 -22.43 -4.21
C GLU A 286 -21.18 -23.03 -2.80
N GLY A 287 -20.55 -22.30 -1.87
CA GLY A 287 -20.39 -22.72 -0.48
C GLY A 287 -21.49 -22.24 0.46
N ASP A 288 -21.13 -22.15 1.74
CA ASP A 288 -22.00 -21.64 2.79
C ASP A 288 -21.99 -20.10 2.82
N LEU A 289 -23.10 -19.50 3.21
CA LEU A 289 -23.20 -18.07 3.52
C LEU A 289 -23.41 -17.88 5.02
N ASN A 290 -22.44 -17.31 5.72
CA ASN A 290 -22.50 -17.03 7.15
C ASN A 290 -22.28 -15.55 7.41
N VAL A 291 -23.31 -14.86 7.91
CA VAL A 291 -23.26 -13.44 8.26
C VAL A 291 -23.68 -13.27 9.71
N THR A 292 -22.80 -12.68 10.51
CA THR A 292 -23.03 -12.49 11.96
C THR A 292 -22.64 -11.09 12.37
N SER A 293 -23.30 -10.55 13.39
CA SER A 293 -22.92 -9.26 13.97
C SER A 293 -23.26 -9.14 15.45
N LEU A 294 -22.75 -8.08 16.09
CA LEU A 294 -23.08 -7.75 17.48
C LEU A 294 -24.40 -6.99 17.62
N ASN A 295 -24.83 -6.29 16.57
CA ASN A 295 -26.02 -5.45 16.61
C ASN A 295 -27.26 -6.17 16.05
N GLU A 296 -28.31 -6.25 16.86
CA GLU A 296 -29.60 -6.84 16.47
C GLU A 296 -30.38 -6.00 15.44
N GLY A 297 -29.98 -4.74 15.26
CA GLY A 297 -30.56 -3.79 14.30
C GLY A 297 -30.04 -3.91 12.88
N ASP A 298 -29.12 -4.85 12.62
CA ASP A 298 -28.47 -5.00 11.32
C ASP A 298 -29.41 -5.55 10.24
N SER A 299 -29.13 -5.17 9.00
CA SER A 299 -29.93 -5.51 7.83
C SER A 299 -29.19 -6.48 6.93
N PHE A 300 -29.55 -7.77 7.00
CA PHE A 300 -29.01 -8.81 6.13
C PHE A 300 -30.06 -9.25 5.12
N ILE A 301 -29.79 -9.04 3.84
CA ILE A 301 -30.72 -9.27 2.74
C ILE A 301 -30.06 -10.23 1.73
N VAL A 302 -30.77 -11.29 1.40
CA VAL A 302 -30.45 -12.19 0.29
C VAL A 302 -31.57 -12.02 -0.74
N SER A 303 -31.20 -11.64 -1.96
CA SER A 303 -32.11 -11.44 -3.08
C SER A 303 -32.85 -12.74 -3.43
N ASP A 304 -34.06 -12.61 -4.01
CA ASP A 304 -34.83 -13.77 -4.49
C ASP A 304 -34.11 -14.49 -5.65
N ASP A 305 -33.26 -13.76 -6.40
CA ASP A 305 -32.49 -14.28 -7.53
C ASP A 305 -31.08 -14.75 -7.13
N ALA A 306 -30.65 -14.49 -5.88
CA ALA A 306 -29.35 -14.92 -5.38
C ALA A 306 -29.28 -16.45 -5.22
N VAL A 307 -28.10 -17.01 -5.45
CA VAL A 307 -27.83 -18.45 -5.27
C VAL A 307 -26.87 -18.65 -4.09
N VAL A 308 -27.24 -19.55 -3.20
CA VAL A 308 -26.36 -20.15 -2.19
C VAL A 308 -26.61 -21.65 -2.26
N GLU A 309 -25.61 -22.44 -2.70
CA GLU A 309 -25.76 -23.90 -2.77
C GLU A 309 -25.61 -24.59 -1.41
N GLY A 310 -24.82 -23.99 -0.51
CA GLY A 310 -24.63 -24.44 0.87
C GLY A 310 -25.70 -23.95 1.85
N ASP A 311 -25.34 -23.91 3.13
CA ASP A 311 -26.21 -23.42 4.20
C ASP A 311 -26.14 -21.89 4.31
N THR A 312 -27.30 -21.26 4.51
CA THR A 312 -27.41 -19.82 4.80
C THR A 312 -27.70 -19.59 6.28
N SER A 313 -26.81 -18.89 6.97
CA SER A 313 -26.94 -18.47 8.36
C SER A 313 -26.76 -16.95 8.49
N LEU A 314 -27.86 -16.25 8.81
CA LEU A 314 -27.88 -14.81 9.02
C LEU A 314 -28.29 -14.56 10.48
N THR A 315 -27.35 -14.12 11.31
CA THR A 315 -27.55 -14.00 12.77
C THR A 315 -27.19 -12.60 13.28
N PRO A 316 -28.03 -11.58 13.02
CA PRO A 316 -27.84 -10.24 13.56
C PRO A 316 -27.95 -10.27 15.08
N GLY A 317 -27.02 -9.63 15.79
CA GLY A 317 -27.01 -9.55 17.26
C GLY A 317 -26.60 -10.81 18.02
N GLU A 318 -26.20 -11.90 17.33
CA GLU A 318 -25.84 -13.18 17.98
C GLU A 318 -24.33 -13.39 18.11
N GLN A 319 -23.51 -12.43 17.68
CA GLN A 319 -22.08 -12.51 17.89
C GLN A 319 -21.78 -12.39 19.39
N PHE A 320 -21.29 -13.46 20.00
CA PHE A 320 -20.85 -13.40 21.39
C PHE A 320 -19.41 -12.90 21.42
N THR A 321 -19.20 -11.62 21.80
CA THR A 321 -17.87 -11.22 22.28
C THR A 321 -17.61 -12.04 23.55
N GLY A 322 -16.67 -12.97 23.47
CA GLY A 322 -16.31 -13.86 24.57
C GLY A 322 -15.67 -13.15 25.77
N ARG A 323 -16.19 -11.99 26.21
CA ARG A 323 -16.01 -11.48 27.56
C ARG A 323 -16.84 -12.34 28.50
N PHE A 324 -16.49 -13.62 28.56
CA PHE A 324 -16.64 -14.40 29.77
C PHE A 324 -15.96 -13.57 30.85
N GLY A 325 -16.77 -12.82 31.60
CA GLY A 325 -16.34 -12.28 32.87
C GLY A 325 -15.74 -13.44 33.61
N HIS A 326 -14.41 -13.45 33.72
CA HIS A 326 -13.75 -14.28 34.69
C HIS A 326 -14.48 -13.99 35.99
N GLY A 327 -15.24 -14.98 36.46
CA GLY A 327 -15.73 -15.02 37.80
C GLY A 327 -14.51 -14.84 38.69
N GLY A 328 -14.29 -13.60 39.10
CA GLY A 328 -13.30 -13.23 40.09
C GLY A 328 -13.73 -13.90 41.38
N HIS A 329 -13.21 -15.10 41.55
CA HIS A 329 -13.35 -15.96 42.70
C HIS A 329 -13.20 -15.15 43.99
N GLY A 330 -14.19 -15.28 44.87
CA GLY A 330 -14.04 -15.27 46.32
C GLY A 330 -13.15 -14.18 46.93
N GLN A 331 -13.79 -13.11 47.40
CA GLN A 331 -13.29 -12.35 48.54
C GLN A 331 -13.22 -13.26 49.79
N HIS A 332 -12.14 -14.01 49.93
CA HIS A 332 -11.69 -14.60 51.17
C HIS A 332 -10.20 -14.32 51.33
N GLY A 333 -9.88 -13.17 51.89
CA GLY A 333 -8.52 -12.73 52.17
C GLY A 333 -8.48 -12.00 53.50
N HIS A 334 -8.09 -12.75 54.53
CA HIS A 334 -7.96 -12.34 55.92
C HIS A 334 -7.04 -11.12 56.12
N GLY A 335 -7.39 -10.30 57.11
CA GLY A 335 -6.54 -9.21 57.56
C GLY A 335 -5.25 -9.69 58.23
N HIS A 336 -4.15 -9.04 57.87
CA HIS A 336 -2.92 -8.90 58.66
C HIS A 336 -2.35 -7.52 58.27
N ASP A 337 -2.44 -6.55 59.17
CA ASP A 337 -1.40 -6.15 60.11
C ASP A 337 -0.46 -5.08 59.50
N MET A 338 -0.73 -3.84 59.90
CA MET A 338 0.02 -2.64 59.55
C MET A 338 1.25 -2.53 60.47
N GLY A 339 2.36 -3.14 60.06
CA GLY A 339 3.66 -3.01 60.72
C GLY A 339 4.68 -2.35 59.80
N GLY A 340 5.02 -1.09 60.06
CA GLY A 340 5.92 -0.30 59.22
C GLY A 340 7.41 -0.62 59.36
N SER A 341 8.21 -0.12 58.42
CA SER A 341 9.63 0.29 58.56
C SER A 341 10.08 0.88 57.21
N ARG A 342 10.31 2.20 57.08
CA ARG A 342 11.60 2.92 57.20
C ARG A 342 12.79 2.34 56.40
N GLY A 343 13.33 3.21 55.53
CA GLY A 343 14.70 3.20 54.99
C GLY A 343 14.85 2.37 53.72
N GLY A 344 15.55 2.76 52.67
CA GLY A 344 16.52 3.84 52.47
C GLY A 344 17.53 3.37 51.42
N HIS A 345 18.10 4.34 50.68
CA HIS A 345 19.37 4.28 49.92
C HIS A 345 19.52 3.53 48.57
N GLY A 346 20.04 4.32 47.62
CA GLY A 346 21.13 3.95 46.69
C GLY A 346 20.64 3.35 45.37
N GLY A 347 20.87 3.92 44.19
CA GLY A 347 22.07 4.60 43.70
C GLY A 347 22.82 3.65 42.76
N ARG A 348 22.85 3.97 41.46
CA ARG A 348 23.77 3.55 40.36
C ARG A 348 23.06 3.94 39.05
N GLY A 349 23.58 4.77 38.15
CA GLY A 349 24.97 4.97 37.78
C GLY A 349 25.31 4.04 36.63
N GLY A 350 25.08 4.47 35.39
CA GLY A 350 25.39 3.73 34.17
C GLY A 350 25.55 4.68 32.99
N GLY A 351 26.76 5.25 32.86
CA GLY A 351 27.18 5.92 31.63
C GLY A 351 27.70 4.89 30.63
N PHE A 352 27.34 5.06 29.37
CA PHE A 352 27.95 4.37 28.23
C PHE A 352 28.50 5.43 27.26
N SER A 353 29.77 5.26 26.91
CA SER A 353 30.52 6.00 25.89
C SER A 353 31.39 4.99 25.15
N PHE A 354 31.26 4.96 23.83
CA PHE A 354 32.26 4.53 22.84
C PHE A 354 32.01 5.45 21.62
N ARG A 355 32.96 6.30 21.22
CA ARG A 355 34.11 6.03 20.33
C ARG A 355 33.69 5.51 18.97
#